data_AF-A0A944XD24-F1
#
_entry.id   AF-A0A944XD24-F1
#
_cell.length_a   1.000
_cell.length_b   1.000
_cell.length_c   1.000
_cell.angle_alpha   90.00
_cell.angle_beta   90.00
_cell.angle_gamma   90.00
#
_symmetry.space_group_name_H-M   'P 1'
#
loop_
_entity.id
_entity.type
_entity.pdbx_description
1 polymer ?
#
loop_
_entity_poly.entity_id
_entity_poly.type
_entity_poly.pdbx_seq_one_letter_code
_entity_poly.pdbx_strand_id
1 'polypeptide(L)'
;MVKMIIMTKISNKLSAGLLASMLVMLAGCSSEGDAVAEVMVTPGFEANTVVEGEGRAAQSGDEVTVHYTGTLTDGTKFDSSRDRDKPFSFTLGAGSVIKGWDVGVVGMKPGEQRKLVIPAEMGYGSRAMSVIPANSTLLFDVELISAVGINNISSSELKAMLAEGNLTLVDIRRPEEWKKTGIIEGSKKITAFTKNGRIHSDFNDKFLKRLEPKGENDKIVIICRTGNRTKTLARALVKEMGWQNVYNVKDGITDWIKRGNPV
;
A
#
# COMPACT_ATOMS: atom_id res chain seq x y z
N MET A 1 -4.83 -51.01 28.63
CA MET A 1 -3.61 -51.71 28.14
C MET A 1 -2.73 -50.65 27.48
N VAL A 2 -1.72 -50.16 28.20
CA VAL A 2 -0.26 -50.39 27.96
C VAL A 2 0.15 -49.79 26.60
N LYS A 3 0.66 -48.54 26.51
CA LYS A 3 1.99 -47.99 26.86
C LYS A 3 3.12 -48.55 25.99
N MET A 4 4.14 -47.71 25.73
CA MET A 4 5.44 -47.96 25.06
C MET A 4 5.45 -47.50 23.58
N ILE A 5 6.34 -46.60 23.12
CA ILE A 5 7.79 -46.79 22.94
C ILE A 5 8.43 -45.41 22.58
N ILE A 6 9.29 -44.88 23.46
CA ILE A 6 10.75 -44.62 23.32
C ILE A 6 11.12 -43.15 23.00
N MET A 7 11.71 -42.53 24.03
CA MET A 7 12.55 -41.33 23.96
C MET A 7 13.96 -41.74 23.52
N THR A 8 14.56 -40.99 22.59
CA THR A 8 16.01 -41.05 22.33
C THR A 8 16.59 -39.65 22.44
N LYS A 9 17.42 -39.47 23.48
CA LYS A 9 18.29 -38.31 23.68
C LYS A 9 19.31 -38.24 22.54
N ILE A 10 19.52 -37.06 21.97
CA ILE A 10 20.75 -36.77 21.22
C ILE A 10 21.43 -35.57 21.89
N SER A 11 22.66 -35.84 22.30
CA SER A 11 23.57 -35.04 23.10
C SER A 11 24.21 -33.89 22.31
N ASN A 12 24.34 -32.74 22.98
CA ASN A 12 25.27 -31.67 22.64
C ASN A 12 26.71 -32.19 22.48
N LYS A 13 27.35 -31.86 21.36
CA LYS A 13 28.80 -31.73 21.27
C LYS A 13 29.12 -30.42 20.57
N LEU A 14 29.54 -29.43 21.36
CA LEU A 14 30.37 -28.33 20.88
C LEU A 14 31.75 -28.91 20.55
N SER A 15 32.24 -28.67 19.34
CA SER A 15 33.68 -28.62 19.08
C SER A 15 34.01 -27.30 18.40
N ALA A 16 34.83 -26.52 19.08
CA ALA A 16 35.50 -25.35 18.56
C ALA A 16 36.56 -25.73 17.51
N GLY A 17 36.80 -24.82 16.57
CA GLY A 17 37.98 -24.80 15.72
C GLY A 17 37.67 -25.01 14.24
N LEU A 18 37.76 -23.95 13.43
CA LEU A 18 38.98 -23.66 12.67
C LEU A 18 38.79 -22.34 11.91
N LEU A 19 39.70 -21.40 12.15
CA LEU A 19 39.98 -20.30 11.25
C LEU A 19 40.54 -20.89 9.94
N ALA A 20 39.83 -20.66 8.84
CA ALA A 20 40.38 -20.86 7.51
C ALA A 20 39.92 -19.69 6.62
N SER A 21 40.81 -18.73 6.50
CA SER A 21 40.90 -17.79 5.39
C SER A 21 40.86 -18.53 4.06
N MET A 22 39.86 -18.26 3.23
CA MET A 22 39.90 -18.59 1.81
C MET A 22 39.36 -17.41 1.01
N LEU A 23 40.32 -16.69 0.42
CA LEU A 23 40.12 -15.68 -0.61
C LEU A 23 39.47 -16.34 -1.83
N VAL A 24 38.26 -15.91 -2.18
CA VAL A 24 37.66 -16.17 -3.50
C VAL A 24 37.51 -14.82 -4.18
N MET A 25 38.42 -14.52 -5.12
CA MET A 25 38.16 -13.53 -6.15
C MET A 25 37.22 -14.15 -7.18
N LEU A 26 36.04 -13.56 -7.35
CA LEU A 26 35.24 -13.70 -8.56
C LEU A 26 34.89 -12.30 -9.06
N ALA A 27 35.48 -11.95 -10.21
CA ALA A 27 34.92 -10.95 -11.09
C ALA A 27 33.55 -11.45 -11.58
N GLY A 28 32.51 -10.64 -11.45
CA GLY A 28 31.16 -11.02 -11.83
C GLY A 28 30.26 -9.80 -12.01
N CYS A 29 30.13 -9.39 -13.27
CA CYS A 29 29.07 -8.65 -13.94
C CYS A 29 28.04 -7.86 -13.10
N SER A 30 27.91 -6.59 -13.47
CA SER A 30 26.82 -5.68 -13.14
C SER A 30 25.46 -6.38 -13.08
N SER A 31 24.82 -6.28 -11.92
CA SER A 31 23.37 -6.26 -11.83
C SER A 31 22.99 -5.02 -11.03
N GLU A 32 22.45 -4.02 -11.73
CA GLU A 32 21.66 -2.95 -11.14
C GLU A 32 20.37 -3.60 -10.63
N GLY A 33 20.48 -4.19 -9.44
CA GLY A 33 19.42 -4.91 -8.75
C GLY A 33 18.67 -3.95 -7.84
N ASP A 34 17.39 -3.76 -8.18
CA ASP A 34 16.27 -3.47 -7.31
C ASP A 34 16.48 -2.43 -6.21
N ALA A 35 15.97 -1.22 -6.46
CA ALA A 35 15.59 -0.30 -5.40
C ALA A 35 14.49 -0.94 -4.54
N VAL A 36 14.91 -1.77 -3.59
CA VAL A 36 14.15 -2.02 -2.37
C VAL A 36 13.84 -0.66 -1.77
N ALA A 37 12.57 -0.40 -1.49
CA ALA A 37 12.18 0.79 -0.73
C ALA A 37 12.91 0.71 0.62
N GLU A 38 13.98 1.48 0.74
CA GLU A 38 14.73 1.64 1.98
C GLU A 38 13.73 2.17 3.00
N VAL A 39 13.31 1.31 3.92
CA VAL A 39 12.63 1.76 5.14
C VAL A 39 13.65 2.67 5.80
N MET A 40 13.47 3.99 5.65
CA MET A 40 14.32 4.95 6.32
C MET A 40 14.19 4.69 7.82
N VAL A 41 15.11 3.92 8.39
CA VAL A 41 15.29 3.82 9.83
C VAL A 41 15.88 5.14 10.27
N THR A 42 15.02 6.15 10.39
CA THR A 42 15.42 7.44 10.95
C THR A 42 15.53 7.23 12.45
N PRO A 43 16.73 7.37 13.05
CA PRO A 43 16.88 7.18 14.49
C PRO A 43 15.89 8.05 15.26
N GLY A 44 15.18 7.46 16.22
CA GLY A 44 14.21 8.19 17.05
C GLY A 44 12.82 8.39 16.42
N PHE A 45 12.58 7.96 15.18
CA PHE A 45 11.22 7.80 14.67
C PHE A 45 10.63 6.47 15.11
N GLU A 46 9.45 6.49 15.72
CA GLU A 46 8.70 5.30 16.10
C GLU A 46 7.24 5.40 15.68
N ALA A 47 6.66 4.25 15.31
CA ALA A 47 5.27 4.12 14.92
C ALA A 47 4.70 2.85 15.56
N ASN A 48 3.99 3.02 16.68
CA ASN A 48 3.53 1.93 17.53
C ASN A 48 2.01 1.84 17.49
N THR A 49 1.46 0.77 16.91
CA THR A 49 0.02 0.51 16.91
C THR A 49 -0.45 0.15 18.33
N VAL A 50 -1.50 0.83 18.78
CA VAL A 50 -2.10 0.66 20.11
C VAL A 50 -3.44 -0.04 20.01
N VAL A 51 -4.22 0.26 18.98
CA VAL A 51 -5.48 -0.39 18.65
C VAL A 51 -5.43 -0.76 17.19
N GLU A 52 -5.68 -2.03 16.86
CA GLU A 52 -5.75 -2.50 15.48
C GLU A 52 -7.01 -1.98 14.78
N GLY A 53 -6.86 -1.58 13.52
CA GLY A 53 -7.98 -1.25 12.65
C GLY A 53 -8.32 -2.37 11.68
N GLU A 54 -9.39 -2.20 10.92
CA GLU A 54 -9.86 -3.16 9.94
C GLU A 54 -9.99 -2.56 8.53
N GLY A 55 -10.04 -3.43 7.54
CA GLY A 55 -10.17 -3.03 6.14
C GLY A 55 -8.84 -2.68 5.47
N ARG A 56 -8.93 -1.85 4.43
CA ARG A 56 -7.81 -1.52 3.56
C ARG A 56 -6.80 -0.62 4.29
N ALA A 57 -5.54 -1.04 4.28
CA ALA A 57 -4.44 -0.22 4.78
C ALA A 57 -4.23 1.04 3.91
N ALA A 58 -4.00 2.17 4.55
CA ALA A 58 -3.72 3.45 3.91
C ALA A 58 -2.39 3.39 3.12
N GLN A 59 -2.42 3.90 1.90
CA GLN A 59 -1.30 3.93 0.96
C GLN A 59 -1.01 5.37 0.54
N SER A 60 0.22 5.65 0.11
CA SER A 60 0.56 6.97 -0.43
C SER A 60 -0.31 7.33 -1.63
N GLY A 61 -0.83 8.56 -1.63
CA GLY A 61 -1.78 9.07 -2.61
C GLY A 61 -3.25 8.89 -2.23
N ASP A 62 -3.54 8.23 -1.10
CA ASP A 62 -4.87 8.19 -0.52
C ASP A 62 -5.26 9.52 0.13
N GLU A 63 -6.55 9.78 0.15
CA GLU A 63 -7.14 10.80 1.00
C GLU A 63 -7.48 10.16 2.34
N VAL A 64 -6.77 10.57 3.39
CA VAL A 64 -6.95 10.03 4.74
C VAL A 64 -7.58 11.07 5.65
N THR A 65 -8.42 10.61 6.57
CA THR A 65 -9.04 11.44 7.61
C THR A 65 -8.68 10.86 8.96
N VAL A 66 -8.14 11.71 9.85
CA VAL A 66 -7.65 11.28 11.16
C VAL A 66 -8.19 12.16 12.28
N HIS A 67 -8.35 11.56 13.45
CA HIS A 67 -8.28 12.30 14.70
C HIS A 67 -6.87 12.22 15.28
N TYR A 68 -6.43 13.25 16.00
CA TYR A 68 -5.12 13.25 16.63
C TYR A 68 -5.04 14.17 17.85
N THR A 69 -4.04 13.91 18.68
CA THR A 69 -3.52 14.82 19.70
C THR A 69 -2.00 14.84 19.62
N GLY A 70 -1.41 16.03 19.55
CA GLY A 70 0.03 16.26 19.54
C GLY A 70 0.51 16.86 20.86
N THR A 71 1.55 16.27 21.44
CA THR A 71 2.19 16.75 22.68
C THR A 71 3.71 16.80 22.55
N LEU A 72 4.34 17.66 23.34
CA LEU A 72 5.79 17.63 23.57
C LEU A 72 6.15 16.52 24.55
N THR A 73 7.45 16.23 24.69
CA THR A 73 7.97 15.18 25.59
C THR A 73 7.78 15.49 27.07
N ASP A 74 7.57 16.76 27.43
CA ASP A 74 7.20 17.19 28.78
C ASP A 74 5.70 17.06 29.09
N GLY A 75 4.90 16.59 28.12
CA GLY A 75 3.45 16.43 28.23
C GLY A 75 2.64 17.65 27.78
N THR A 76 3.28 18.76 27.39
CA THR A 76 2.57 19.95 26.90
C THR A 76 1.83 19.63 25.60
N LYS A 77 0.49 19.65 25.65
CA LYS A 77 -0.35 19.53 24.45
C LYS A 77 -0.27 20.81 23.62
N PHE A 78 0.11 20.67 22.35
CA PHE A 78 0.22 21.80 21.43
C PHE A 78 -0.92 21.86 20.41
N ASP A 79 -1.53 20.73 20.07
CA ASP A 79 -2.64 20.67 19.12
C ASP A 79 -3.48 19.40 19.31
N SER A 80 -4.79 19.46 19.04
CA SER A 80 -5.67 18.30 18.99
C SER A 80 -6.88 18.57 18.10
N SER A 81 -7.16 17.67 17.16
CA SER A 81 -8.39 17.73 16.39
C SER A 81 -9.62 17.29 17.19
N ARG A 82 -9.41 16.56 18.29
CA ARG A 82 -10.46 16.11 19.20
C ARG A 82 -11.02 17.28 20.02
N ASP A 83 -10.15 18.18 20.49
CA ASP A 83 -10.58 19.40 21.20
C ASP A 83 -11.47 20.32 20.33
N ARG A 84 -11.39 20.16 19.00
CA ARG A 84 -12.18 20.94 18.02
C ARG A 84 -13.37 20.18 17.46
N ASP A 85 -13.57 18.92 17.86
CA ASP A 85 -14.57 18.01 17.28
C ASP A 85 -14.57 17.98 15.74
N LYS A 86 -13.39 18.15 15.14
CA LYS A 86 -13.26 18.23 13.68
C LYS A 86 -12.04 17.43 13.21
N PRO A 87 -12.25 16.25 12.60
CA PRO A 87 -11.17 15.46 11.99
C PRO A 87 -10.36 16.27 10.98
N PHE A 88 -9.11 15.85 10.78
CA PHE A 88 -8.22 16.45 9.81
C PHE A 88 -8.01 15.52 8.62
N SER A 89 -8.21 16.04 7.41
CA SER A 89 -8.05 15.28 6.17
C SER A 89 -6.88 15.81 5.36
N PHE A 90 -6.09 14.90 4.80
CA PHE A 90 -4.95 15.23 3.94
C PHE A 90 -4.66 14.12 2.92
N THR A 91 -3.87 14.44 1.90
CA THR A 91 -3.38 13.43 0.95
C THR A 91 -2.07 12.82 1.48
N LEU A 92 -2.09 11.52 1.76
CA LEU A 92 -0.96 10.82 2.38
C LEU A 92 0.24 10.73 1.43
N GLY A 93 1.43 11.09 1.91
CA GLY A 93 2.67 11.02 1.12
C GLY A 93 2.80 12.11 0.06
N ALA A 94 1.97 13.16 0.13
CA ALA A 94 2.01 14.30 -0.79
C ALA A 94 2.91 15.45 -0.31
N GLY A 95 3.56 15.33 0.86
CA GLY A 95 4.35 16.42 1.45
C GLY A 95 3.50 17.57 1.97
N SER A 96 2.20 17.35 2.20
CA SER A 96 1.25 18.38 2.69
C SER A 96 1.21 18.48 4.22
N VAL A 97 1.86 17.54 4.91
CA VAL A 97 2.01 17.45 6.36
C VAL A 97 3.49 17.24 6.70
N ILE A 98 3.84 17.26 7.99
CA ILE A 98 5.21 16.94 8.42
C ILE A 98 5.61 15.52 7.97
N LYS A 99 6.90 15.31 7.68
CA LYS A 99 7.41 14.05 7.13
C LYS A 99 7.07 12.83 8.00
N GLY A 100 7.07 13.01 9.33
CA GLY A 100 6.70 11.94 10.27
C GLY A 100 5.27 11.45 10.12
N TRP A 101 4.33 12.30 9.68
CA TRP A 101 2.96 11.88 9.36
C TRP A 101 2.88 11.17 8.01
N ASP A 102 3.56 11.71 7.00
CA ASP A 102 3.60 11.11 5.66
C ASP A 102 4.18 9.69 5.67
N VAL A 103 5.07 9.38 6.62
CA VAL A 103 5.60 8.04 6.84
C VAL A 103 4.77 7.26 7.86
N GLY A 104 4.44 7.86 9.01
CA GLY A 104 3.84 7.17 10.15
C GLY A 104 2.39 6.74 9.98
N VAL A 105 1.64 7.35 9.05
CA VAL A 105 0.24 6.98 8.78
C VAL A 105 0.14 5.90 7.68
N VAL A 106 1.20 5.67 6.91
CA VAL A 106 1.21 4.59 5.92
C VAL A 106 0.99 3.24 6.60
N GLY A 107 0.16 2.41 5.98
CA GLY A 107 -0.20 1.09 6.50
C GLY A 107 -1.27 1.10 7.58
N MET A 108 -1.68 2.27 8.12
CA MET A 108 -2.78 2.32 9.08
C MET A 108 -4.08 1.83 8.46
N LYS A 109 -4.93 1.14 9.22
CA LYS A 109 -6.29 0.76 8.79
C LYS A 109 -7.37 1.62 9.47
N PRO A 110 -8.53 1.87 8.84
CA PRO A 110 -9.65 2.52 9.50
C PRO A 110 -9.96 1.90 10.89
N GLY A 111 -10.15 2.74 11.89
CA GLY A 111 -10.30 2.38 13.30
C GLY A 111 -8.98 2.17 14.06
N GLU A 112 -7.83 2.11 13.38
CA GLU A 112 -6.53 1.94 14.02
C GLU A 112 -6.13 3.19 14.81
N GLN A 113 -5.56 2.97 16.00
CA GLN A 113 -4.90 4.02 16.78
C GLN A 113 -3.41 3.71 16.88
N ARG A 114 -2.59 4.73 16.62
CA ARG A 114 -1.13 4.61 16.56
C ARG A 114 -0.49 5.77 17.30
N LYS A 115 0.55 5.46 18.09
CA LYS A 115 1.43 6.45 18.70
C LYS A 115 2.66 6.65 17.84
N LEU A 116 2.92 7.90 17.48
CA LEU A 116 4.09 8.30 16.71
C LEU A 116 5.05 9.10 17.58
N VAL A 117 6.33 8.72 17.55
CA VAL A 117 7.44 9.55 18.03
C VAL A 117 8.12 10.12 16.80
N ILE A 118 8.12 11.45 16.67
CA ILE A 118 8.62 12.14 15.48
C ILE A 118 9.79 13.02 15.88
N PRO A 119 11.04 12.66 15.49
CA PRO A 119 12.19 13.49 15.79
C PRO A 119 12.13 14.79 14.99
N ALA A 120 12.89 15.79 15.42
CA ALA A 120 12.78 17.16 14.91
C ALA A 120 12.91 17.25 13.39
N GLU A 121 13.86 16.51 12.79
CA GLU A 121 14.12 16.47 11.35
C GLU A 121 12.94 15.92 10.52
N MET A 122 12.03 15.17 11.14
CA MET A 122 10.79 14.69 10.53
C MET A 122 9.56 15.53 10.93
N GLY A 123 9.73 16.47 11.86
CA GLY A 123 8.73 17.44 12.31
C GLY A 123 9.02 18.85 11.75
N TYR A 124 9.27 19.81 12.66
CA TYR A 124 9.52 21.22 12.32
C TYR A 124 11.00 21.62 12.29
N GLY A 125 11.92 20.69 12.57
CA GLY A 125 13.36 20.89 12.53
C GLY A 125 13.84 21.98 13.48
N SER A 126 14.75 22.82 13.00
CA SER A 126 15.33 23.94 13.74
C SER A 126 14.42 25.17 13.88
N ARG A 127 13.16 25.08 13.42
CA ARG A 127 12.19 26.18 13.51
C ARG A 127 11.32 26.01 14.75
N ALA A 128 11.11 27.09 15.49
CA ALA A 128 10.07 27.15 16.50
C ALA A 128 8.70 27.42 15.85
N MET A 129 7.65 26.82 16.37
CA MET A 129 6.28 26.91 15.85
C MET A 129 5.29 27.12 16.99
N SER A 130 4.79 28.35 17.18
CA SER A 130 3.89 28.69 18.29
C SER A 130 4.45 28.21 19.64
N VAL A 131 3.80 27.26 20.30
CA VAL A 131 4.23 26.66 21.57
C VAL A 131 5.29 25.56 21.42
N ILE A 132 5.66 25.17 20.21
CA ILE A 132 6.65 24.12 19.91
C ILE A 132 8.04 24.76 19.77
N PRO A 133 9.00 24.47 20.66
CA PRO A 133 10.37 24.96 20.52
C PRO A 133 11.09 24.37 19.29
N ALA A 134 12.14 25.04 18.84
CA ALA A 134 13.04 24.50 17.82
C ALA A 134 13.68 23.18 18.30
N ASN A 135 13.92 22.27 17.36
CA ASN A 135 14.53 20.95 17.59
C ASN A 135 13.72 20.04 18.54
N SER A 136 12.41 20.24 18.62
CA SER A 136 11.54 19.40 19.47
C SER A 136 11.26 18.04 18.84
N THR A 137 11.28 17.00 19.68
CA THR A 137 10.63 15.72 19.36
C THR A 137 9.13 15.86 19.63
N LEU A 138 8.31 15.39 18.70
CA LEU A 138 6.85 15.46 18.78
C LEU A 138 6.28 14.09 19.05
N LEU A 139 5.31 14.02 19.96
CA LEU A 139 4.55 12.81 20.25
C LEU A 139 3.14 13.00 19.69
N PHE A 140 2.66 12.04 18.91
CA PHE A 140 1.29 12.05 18.40
C PHE A 140 0.55 10.78 18.79
N ASP A 141 -0.68 10.94 19.25
CA ASP A 141 -1.70 9.90 19.25
C ASP A 141 -2.60 10.14 18.03
N VAL A 142 -2.63 9.21 17.09
CA VAL A 142 -3.35 9.33 15.82
C VAL A 142 -4.34 8.18 15.68
N GLU A 143 -5.58 8.50 15.37
CA GLU A 143 -6.63 7.55 15.02
C GLU A 143 -7.03 7.74 13.56
N LEU A 144 -6.94 6.68 12.77
CA LEU A 144 -7.38 6.72 11.38
C LEU A 144 -8.88 6.48 11.30
N ILE A 145 -9.63 7.51 10.89
CA ILE A 145 -11.08 7.44 10.73
C ILE A 145 -11.44 6.80 9.40
N SER A 146 -10.80 7.23 8.31
CA SER A 146 -11.02 6.69 6.98
C SER A 146 -9.80 6.86 6.08
N ALA A 147 -9.65 5.93 5.14
CA ALA A 147 -8.67 6.01 4.07
C ALA A 147 -9.38 5.72 2.74
N VAL A 148 -9.53 6.76 1.92
CA VAL A 148 -10.19 6.67 0.61
C VAL A 148 -9.13 6.69 -0.47
N GLY A 149 -9.01 5.58 -1.18
CA GLY A 149 -7.97 5.40 -2.18
C GLY A 149 -8.18 4.19 -3.06
N ILE A 150 -7.22 3.94 -3.94
CA ILE A 150 -7.23 2.75 -4.80
C ILE A 150 -6.19 1.76 -4.30
N ASN A 151 -6.48 0.45 -4.38
CA ASN A 151 -5.47 -0.56 -4.14
C ASN A 151 -4.56 -0.64 -5.37
N ASN A 152 -3.26 -0.36 -5.23
CA ASN A 152 -2.31 -0.62 -6.31
C ASN A 152 -1.62 -1.94 -6.06
N ILE A 153 -1.72 -2.86 -7.02
CA ILE A 153 -1.10 -4.19 -6.94
C ILE A 153 -0.08 -4.36 -8.07
N SER A 154 0.96 -5.12 -7.78
CA SER A 154 1.97 -5.61 -8.72
C SER A 154 1.44 -6.77 -9.55
N SER A 155 2.15 -7.12 -10.62
CA SER A 155 1.87 -8.33 -11.39
C SER A 155 1.97 -9.61 -10.55
N SER A 156 2.88 -9.65 -9.57
CA SER A 156 3.02 -10.81 -8.68
C SER A 156 1.82 -10.97 -7.76
N GLU A 157 1.32 -9.88 -7.18
CA GLU A 157 0.09 -9.88 -6.38
C GLU A 157 -1.14 -10.23 -7.22
N LEU A 158 -1.26 -9.68 -8.44
CA LEU A 158 -2.32 -10.07 -9.37
C LEU A 158 -2.31 -11.59 -9.63
N LYS A 159 -1.13 -12.19 -9.82
CA LYS A 159 -0.99 -13.62 -10.05
C LYS A 159 -1.47 -14.44 -8.85
N ALA A 160 -1.13 -14.02 -7.63
CA ALA A 160 -1.61 -14.65 -6.40
C ALA A 160 -3.14 -14.54 -6.29
N MET A 161 -3.70 -13.35 -6.52
CA MET A 161 -5.15 -13.14 -6.47
C MET A 161 -5.90 -13.98 -7.53
N LEU A 162 -5.35 -14.13 -8.75
CA LEU A 162 -5.92 -14.98 -9.78
C LEU A 162 -5.92 -16.46 -9.37
N ALA A 163 -4.89 -16.91 -8.66
CA ALA A 163 -4.81 -18.29 -8.15
C ALA A 163 -5.85 -18.56 -7.03
N GLU A 164 -6.22 -17.55 -6.25
CA GLU A 164 -7.31 -17.64 -5.27
C GLU A 164 -8.70 -17.73 -5.93
N GLY A 165 -8.85 -17.24 -7.17
CA GLY A 165 -10.09 -17.29 -7.94
C GLY A 165 -11.21 -16.35 -7.48
N ASN A 166 -10.99 -15.54 -6.44
CA ASN A 166 -11.99 -14.63 -5.87
C ASN A 166 -11.81 -13.18 -6.33
N LEU A 167 -11.82 -12.96 -7.65
CA LEU A 167 -11.78 -11.62 -8.24
C LEU A 167 -12.48 -11.57 -9.60
N THR A 168 -12.87 -10.37 -10.01
CA THR A 168 -13.23 -10.06 -11.39
C THR A 168 -12.14 -9.21 -12.03
N LEU A 169 -11.43 -9.77 -13.02
CA LEU A 169 -10.42 -9.06 -13.79
C LEU A 169 -11.07 -8.38 -14.98
N VAL A 170 -10.85 -7.06 -15.13
CA VAL A 170 -11.35 -6.25 -16.24
C VAL A 170 -10.19 -5.69 -17.04
N ASP A 171 -10.07 -6.11 -18.29
CA ASP A 171 -9.12 -5.52 -19.23
C ASP A 171 -9.78 -4.35 -19.95
N ILE A 172 -9.33 -3.13 -19.64
CA ILE A 172 -9.88 -1.88 -20.19
C ILE A 172 -9.13 -1.36 -21.42
N ARG A 173 -8.21 -2.16 -21.95
CA ARG A 173 -7.49 -1.81 -23.18
C ARG A 173 -8.43 -1.82 -24.38
N ARG A 174 -7.92 -1.36 -25.51
CA ARG A 174 -8.67 -1.29 -26.76
C ARG A 174 -8.53 -2.61 -27.54
N PRO A 175 -9.48 -2.95 -28.44
CA PRO A 175 -9.44 -4.20 -29.19
C PRO A 175 -8.15 -4.48 -29.96
N GLU A 176 -7.52 -3.45 -30.51
CA GLU A 176 -6.24 -3.59 -31.20
C GLU A 176 -5.08 -3.96 -30.26
N GLU A 177 -5.13 -3.54 -29.00
CA GLU A 177 -4.13 -3.89 -27.99
C GLU A 177 -4.27 -5.37 -27.60
N TRP A 178 -5.51 -5.86 -27.44
CA TRP A 178 -5.79 -7.29 -27.18
C TRP A 178 -5.31 -8.18 -28.32
N LYS A 179 -5.62 -7.81 -29.58
CA LYS A 179 -5.16 -8.58 -30.75
C LYS A 179 -3.65 -8.67 -30.85
N LYS A 180 -2.93 -7.63 -30.42
CA LYS A 180 -1.46 -7.57 -30.51
C LYS A 180 -0.76 -8.39 -29.43
N THR A 181 -1.31 -8.43 -28.22
CA THR A 181 -0.58 -8.91 -27.04
C THR A 181 -1.30 -9.99 -26.25
N GLY A 182 -2.47 -10.45 -26.70
CA GLY A 182 -3.30 -11.36 -25.92
C GLY A 182 -4.00 -10.68 -24.74
N ILE A 183 -4.65 -11.48 -23.90
CA ILE A 183 -5.36 -11.08 -22.69
C ILE A 183 -5.12 -12.10 -21.58
N ILE A 184 -5.07 -11.65 -20.33
CA ILE A 184 -5.04 -12.61 -19.21
C ILE A 184 -6.34 -13.44 -19.27
N GLU A 185 -6.20 -14.76 -19.21
CA GLU A 185 -7.33 -15.69 -19.27
C GLU A 185 -8.39 -15.33 -18.21
N GLY A 186 -9.67 -15.44 -18.59
CA GLY A 186 -10.79 -15.07 -17.72
C GLY A 186 -11.06 -13.56 -17.60
N SER A 187 -10.22 -12.68 -18.18
CA SER A 187 -10.46 -11.24 -18.11
C SER A 187 -11.71 -10.79 -18.90
N LYS A 188 -12.54 -9.96 -18.26
CA LYS A 188 -13.67 -9.26 -18.89
C LYS A 188 -13.14 -8.08 -19.71
N LYS A 189 -13.26 -8.18 -21.04
CA LYS A 189 -12.89 -7.14 -22.00
C LYS A 189 -13.91 -5.99 -22.01
N ILE A 190 -13.59 -4.86 -21.40
CA ILE A 190 -14.47 -3.68 -21.34
C ILE A 190 -13.68 -2.41 -21.65
N THR A 191 -13.67 -1.97 -22.91
CA THR A 191 -12.94 -0.75 -23.28
C THR A 191 -13.56 0.47 -22.62
N ALA A 192 -12.79 1.16 -21.77
CA ALA A 192 -13.24 2.35 -21.05
C ALA A 192 -13.00 3.65 -21.83
N PHE A 193 -11.92 3.72 -22.60
CA PHE A 193 -11.43 4.96 -23.20
C PHE A 193 -11.39 4.90 -24.73
N THR A 194 -11.90 5.95 -25.36
CA THR A 194 -11.77 6.23 -26.79
C THR A 194 -10.31 6.41 -27.21
N LYS A 195 -10.06 6.47 -28.53
CA LYS A 195 -8.72 6.79 -29.08
C LYS A 195 -8.15 8.10 -28.52
N ASN A 196 -9.03 9.08 -28.29
CA ASN A 196 -8.69 10.41 -27.78
C ASN A 196 -8.63 10.47 -26.25
N GLY A 197 -8.73 9.34 -25.55
CA GLY A 197 -8.62 9.28 -24.09
C GLY A 197 -9.85 9.73 -23.32
N ARG A 198 -10.97 10.03 -23.99
CA ARG A 198 -12.26 10.29 -23.33
C ARG A 198 -12.91 8.98 -22.90
N ILE A 199 -13.59 8.96 -21.77
CA ILE A 199 -14.43 7.83 -21.36
C ILE A 199 -15.57 7.69 -22.38
N HIS A 200 -15.89 6.45 -22.76
CA HIS A 200 -17.03 6.18 -23.62
C HIS A 200 -18.35 6.60 -22.94
N SER A 201 -19.27 7.24 -23.65
CA SER A 201 -20.54 7.72 -23.07
C SER A 201 -21.43 6.58 -22.55
N ASP A 202 -21.30 5.39 -23.13
CA ASP A 202 -21.99 4.16 -22.74
C ASP A 202 -21.17 3.30 -21.76
N PHE A 203 -20.03 3.82 -21.25
CA PHE A 203 -19.13 3.07 -20.40
C PHE A 203 -19.81 2.64 -19.11
N ASN A 204 -20.50 3.53 -18.40
CA ASN A 204 -21.14 3.20 -17.13
C ASN A 204 -22.17 2.08 -17.32
N ASP A 205 -23.01 2.15 -18.36
CA ASP A 205 -23.98 1.11 -18.68
C ASP A 205 -23.30 -0.23 -19.00
N LYS A 206 -22.26 -0.23 -19.83
CA LYS A 206 -21.51 -1.45 -20.17
C LYS A 206 -20.75 -2.02 -18.99
N PHE A 207 -20.17 -1.17 -18.17
CA PHE A 207 -19.33 -1.55 -17.04
C PHE A 207 -20.20 -2.13 -15.92
N LEU A 208 -21.27 -1.43 -15.52
CA LEU A 208 -22.19 -1.88 -14.47
C LEU A 208 -22.97 -3.13 -14.89
N LYS A 209 -23.53 -3.17 -16.12
CA LYS A 209 -24.29 -4.35 -16.59
C LYS A 209 -23.44 -5.60 -16.75
N ARG A 210 -22.14 -5.45 -17.02
CA ARG A 210 -21.26 -6.60 -17.34
C ARG A 210 -20.42 -7.07 -16.17
N LEU A 211 -20.24 -6.22 -15.16
CA LEU A 211 -19.55 -6.61 -13.94
C LEU A 211 -20.44 -7.41 -13.01
N GLU A 212 -21.75 -7.12 -12.93
CA GLU A 212 -22.70 -7.77 -12.00
C GLU A 212 -22.02 -8.05 -10.65
N PRO A 213 -21.61 -7.00 -9.89
CA PRO A 213 -20.93 -7.21 -8.62
C PRO A 213 -21.81 -8.11 -7.73
N LYS A 214 -21.26 -9.25 -7.33
CA LYS A 214 -21.94 -10.33 -6.60
C LYS A 214 -22.08 -10.03 -5.10
N GLY A 215 -21.54 -8.90 -4.65
CA GLY A 215 -21.67 -8.39 -3.29
C GLY A 215 -20.73 -7.21 -3.02
N GLU A 216 -20.84 -6.63 -1.83
CA GLU A 216 -20.02 -5.50 -1.37
C GLU A 216 -18.52 -5.84 -1.26
N ASN A 217 -18.19 -7.14 -1.17
CA ASN A 217 -16.82 -7.65 -1.02
C ASN A 217 -16.14 -8.09 -2.32
N ASP A 218 -16.78 -7.89 -3.48
CA ASP A 218 -16.21 -8.32 -4.75
C ASP A 218 -14.92 -7.55 -5.10
N LYS A 219 -13.83 -8.29 -5.29
CA LYS A 219 -12.53 -7.71 -5.70
C LYS A 219 -12.56 -7.45 -7.21
N ILE A 220 -12.56 -6.18 -7.60
CA ILE A 220 -12.57 -5.78 -9.01
C ILE A 220 -11.19 -5.27 -9.38
N VAL A 221 -10.48 -6.10 -10.14
CA VAL A 221 -9.12 -5.80 -10.59
C VAL A 221 -9.19 -5.29 -12.00
N ILE A 222 -8.58 -4.14 -12.25
CA ILE A 222 -8.63 -3.49 -13.56
C ILE A 222 -7.20 -3.44 -14.11
N ILE A 223 -7.04 -3.76 -15.38
CA ILE A 223 -5.75 -3.76 -16.05
C ILE A 223 -5.82 -2.97 -17.35
N CYS A 224 -4.79 -2.15 -17.59
CA CYS A 224 -4.59 -1.46 -18.85
C CYS A 224 -3.16 -1.70 -19.35
N ARG A 225 -2.73 -0.99 -20.40
CA ARG A 225 -1.36 -1.14 -20.93
C ARG A 225 -0.28 -0.92 -19.87
N THR A 226 -0.32 0.20 -19.15
CA THR A 226 0.74 0.67 -18.23
C THR A 226 0.19 1.15 -16.87
N GLY A 227 -0.98 0.66 -16.44
CA GLY A 227 -1.69 1.08 -15.22
C GLY A 227 -2.30 2.50 -15.19
N ASN A 228 -1.83 3.45 -16.00
CA ASN A 228 -2.28 4.86 -15.92
C ASN A 228 -3.80 5.06 -16.16
N ARG A 229 -4.36 4.43 -17.20
CA ARG A 229 -5.80 4.51 -17.50
C ARG A 229 -6.63 3.91 -16.37
N THR A 230 -6.15 2.79 -15.84
CA THR A 230 -6.79 2.12 -14.73
C THR A 230 -6.80 2.99 -13.48
N LYS A 231 -5.68 3.63 -13.14
CA LYS A 231 -5.59 4.53 -11.98
C LYS A 231 -6.65 5.64 -12.02
N THR A 232 -6.87 6.25 -13.19
CA THR A 232 -7.93 7.25 -13.37
C THR A 232 -9.31 6.65 -13.17
N LEU A 233 -9.61 5.52 -13.83
CA LEU A 233 -10.91 4.88 -13.72
C LEU A 233 -11.18 4.40 -12.29
N ALA A 234 -10.25 3.69 -11.66
CA ALA A 234 -10.39 3.14 -10.31
C ALA A 234 -10.69 4.25 -9.30
N ARG A 235 -10.06 5.42 -9.43
CA ARG A 235 -10.36 6.57 -8.57
C ARG A 235 -11.79 7.08 -8.76
N ALA A 236 -12.29 7.14 -9.99
CA ALA A 236 -13.68 7.52 -10.24
C ALA A 236 -14.65 6.48 -9.63
N LEU A 237 -14.37 5.18 -9.78
CA LEU A 237 -15.19 4.12 -9.17
C LEU A 237 -15.26 4.25 -7.64
N VAL A 238 -14.12 4.52 -6.99
CA VAL A 238 -14.06 4.67 -5.53
C VAL A 238 -14.74 5.97 -5.10
N LYS A 239 -14.40 7.12 -5.70
CA LYS A 239 -14.87 8.44 -5.24
C LYS A 239 -16.30 8.74 -5.62
N GLU A 240 -16.73 8.38 -6.83
CA GLU A 240 -18.05 8.76 -7.36
C GLU A 240 -19.10 7.68 -7.10
N MET A 241 -18.69 6.40 -7.06
CA MET A 241 -19.61 5.27 -6.89
C MET A 241 -19.45 4.54 -5.56
N GLY A 242 -18.50 4.93 -4.71
CA GLY A 242 -18.35 4.39 -3.36
C GLY A 242 -17.77 2.97 -3.29
N TRP A 243 -17.21 2.45 -4.39
CA TRP A 243 -16.67 1.09 -4.43
C TRP A 243 -15.41 0.98 -3.58
N GLN A 244 -15.31 -0.04 -2.73
CA GLN A 244 -14.19 -0.19 -1.80
C GLN A 244 -13.09 -1.13 -2.30
N ASN A 245 -13.46 -2.16 -3.05
CA ASN A 245 -12.59 -3.28 -3.43
C ASN A 245 -12.10 -3.17 -4.89
N VAL A 246 -11.65 -1.98 -5.29
CA VAL A 246 -11.12 -1.72 -6.64
C VAL A 246 -9.60 -1.71 -6.64
N TYR A 247 -9.02 -2.50 -7.53
CA TYR A 247 -7.58 -2.72 -7.64
C TYR A 247 -7.05 -2.29 -9.00
N ASN A 248 -6.00 -1.49 -8.99
CA ASN A 248 -5.22 -1.09 -10.15
C ASN A 248 -3.96 -1.96 -10.27
N VAL A 249 -3.75 -2.58 -11.43
CA VAL A 249 -2.46 -3.21 -11.75
C VAL A 249 -1.46 -2.13 -12.17
N LYS A 250 -0.56 -1.77 -11.25
CA LYS A 250 0.27 -0.54 -11.31
C LYS A 250 1.03 -0.35 -12.63
N ASP A 251 1.64 -1.41 -13.14
CA ASP A 251 2.47 -1.38 -14.35
C ASP A 251 1.80 -2.06 -15.56
N GLY A 252 0.52 -2.38 -15.40
CA GLY A 252 -0.34 -2.94 -16.43
C GLY A 252 0.12 -4.26 -17.03
N ILE A 253 -0.45 -4.59 -18.18
CA ILE A 253 -0.14 -5.81 -18.93
C ILE A 253 1.32 -5.84 -19.44
N THR A 254 1.95 -4.68 -19.60
CA THR A 254 3.33 -4.61 -20.10
C THR A 254 4.31 -5.24 -19.11
N ASP A 255 4.14 -4.98 -17.81
CA ASP A 255 4.94 -5.63 -16.77
C ASP A 255 4.56 -7.10 -16.60
N TRP A 256 3.27 -7.43 -16.67
CA TRP A 256 2.79 -8.82 -16.63
C TRP A 256 3.50 -9.70 -17.66
N ILE A 257 3.54 -9.25 -18.92
CA ILE A 257 4.22 -9.93 -20.03
C ILE A 257 5.74 -9.91 -19.85
N LYS A 258 6.33 -8.78 -19.43
CA LYS A 258 7.78 -8.66 -19.18
C LYS A 258 8.26 -9.71 -18.17
N ARG A 259 7.43 -10.06 -17.19
CA ARG A 259 7.68 -11.10 -16.18
C ARG A 259 7.44 -12.54 -16.67
N GLY A 260 7.10 -12.74 -17.96
CA GLY A 260 6.88 -14.05 -18.55
C GLY A 260 5.55 -14.71 -18.17
N ASN A 261 4.56 -13.95 -17.69
CA ASN A 261 3.25 -14.49 -17.36
C ASN A 261 2.37 -14.66 -18.63
N PRO A 262 1.43 -15.62 -18.64
CA PRO A 262 0.63 -15.94 -19.83
C PRO A 262 -0.44 -14.89 -20.16
N VAL A 263 -0.79 -14.80 -21.45
CA VAL A 263 -1.76 -13.89 -22.09
C VAL A 263 -2.42 -14.56 -23.30
#